data_AF-A0A9D8I6V7-F1
#
_entry.id   AF-A0A9D8I6V7-F1
#
_cell.length_a   1.000
_cell.length_b   1.000
_cell.length_c   1.000
_cell.angle_alpha   90.00
_cell.angle_beta   90.00
_cell.angle_gamma   90.00
#
_symmetry.space_group_name_H-M   'P 1'
#
loop_
_entity.id
_entity.type
_entity.pdbx_description
1 polymer ?
#
loop_
_entity_poly.entity_id
_entity_poly.type
_entity_poly.pdbx_seq_one_letter_code
_entity_poly.pdbx_strand_id
1 'polypeptide(L)'
;MRTLLPTGDRTGNAAALPATKPAAEALVVLSRWEDVPVFESEAEEAAFWQRTRLDLRLMDASVADAAEVSESVTITLRIDPRMLSRIKRLARSRFLNYQSMIKQWLSERMEQELRER
;
A
#
# COMPACT_ATOMS: atom_id res chain seq x y z
N MET A 1 72.21 -4.45 -1.10
CA MET A 1 72.00 -4.58 0.35
C MET A 1 70.94 -5.65 0.57
N ARG A 2 71.05 -6.47 1.62
CA ARG A 2 70.22 -7.67 1.87
C ARG A 2 69.69 -7.58 3.30
N THR A 3 68.38 -7.64 3.49
CA THR A 3 67.76 -7.70 4.83
C THR A 3 66.59 -8.69 4.82
N LEU A 4 66.51 -9.49 5.88
CA LEU A 4 65.51 -10.51 6.20
C LEU A 4 64.89 -10.13 7.58
N LEU A 5 63.74 -10.59 8.05
CA LEU A 5 62.75 -11.64 7.68
C LEU A 5 61.36 -11.02 8.10
N PRO A 6 60.19 -11.70 8.23
CA PRO A 6 59.84 -13.08 7.91
C PRO A 6 58.46 -13.31 7.25
N THR A 7 58.26 -14.57 6.82
CA THR A 7 56.96 -15.17 6.55
C THR A 7 56.09 -15.20 7.81
N GLY A 8 54.83 -14.78 7.70
CA GLY A 8 53.81 -14.91 8.75
C GLY A 8 52.51 -15.46 8.16
N ASP A 9 52.37 -16.79 8.14
CA ASP A 9 51.13 -17.48 7.81
C ASP A 9 50.20 -17.51 9.04
N ARG A 10 48.88 -17.34 8.83
CA ARG A 10 47.73 -17.87 9.61
C ARG A 10 46.43 -17.07 9.43
N THR A 11 45.48 -17.72 8.75
CA THR A 11 44.06 -17.90 9.18
C THR A 11 43.35 -16.79 9.95
N GLY A 12 42.33 -16.20 9.31
CA GLY A 12 41.41 -15.22 9.92
C GLY A 12 39.98 -15.27 9.39
N ASN A 13 39.48 -16.48 9.10
CA ASN A 13 38.07 -16.87 8.95
C ASN A 13 37.04 -15.71 8.80
N ALA A 14 36.77 -15.28 7.57
CA ALA A 14 35.55 -14.55 7.27
C ALA A 14 34.38 -15.53 7.44
N ALA A 15 33.74 -15.49 8.62
CA ALA A 15 32.63 -16.35 8.96
C ALA A 15 31.45 -16.07 8.01
N ALA A 16 31.37 -16.86 6.95
CA ALA A 16 30.17 -16.97 6.14
C ALA A 16 29.04 -17.42 7.07
N LEU A 17 28.11 -16.51 7.35
CA LEU A 17 26.85 -16.81 8.01
C LEU A 17 26.26 -18.03 7.29
N PRO A 18 25.97 -19.14 7.97
CA PRO A 18 25.31 -20.26 7.33
C PRO A 18 23.94 -19.76 6.89
N ALA A 19 23.77 -19.57 5.59
CA ALA A 19 22.47 -19.43 4.96
C ALA A 19 21.78 -20.80 5.06
N THR A 20 21.34 -21.14 6.26
CA THR A 20 20.52 -22.31 6.57
C THR A 20 19.20 -22.09 5.87
N LYS A 21 19.16 -22.48 4.61
CA LYS A 21 17.94 -22.57 3.81
C LYS A 21 17.05 -23.58 4.56
N PRO A 22 15.97 -23.15 5.24
CA PRO A 22 15.11 -24.12 5.90
C PRO A 22 14.55 -25.05 4.83
N ALA A 23 14.28 -26.29 5.22
CA ALA A 23 13.68 -27.28 4.33
C ALA A 23 12.36 -26.72 3.74
N ALA A 24 11.89 -27.31 2.64
CA ALA A 24 10.61 -26.97 2.05
C ALA A 24 9.46 -27.42 2.98
N GLU A 25 9.25 -26.65 4.05
CA GLU A 25 8.12 -26.74 4.96
C GLU A 25 6.87 -26.35 4.16
N ALA A 26 5.82 -27.16 4.28
CA ALA A 26 4.65 -27.05 3.41
C ALA A 26 3.99 -25.67 3.57
N LEU A 27 4.08 -24.85 2.53
CA LEU A 27 3.57 -23.49 2.55
C LEU A 27 2.05 -23.50 2.77
N VAL A 28 1.62 -22.91 3.88
CA VAL A 28 0.19 -22.82 4.23
C VAL A 28 -0.44 -21.73 3.34
N VAL A 29 -1.56 -22.06 2.70
CA VAL A 29 -2.29 -21.11 1.84
C VAL A 29 -3.49 -20.57 2.59
N LEU A 30 -3.45 -19.28 2.97
CA LEU A 30 -4.57 -18.58 3.59
C LEU A 30 -5.65 -18.30 2.56
N SER A 31 -6.85 -18.80 2.80
CA SER A 31 -8.01 -18.56 1.95
C SER A 31 -8.97 -17.50 2.53
N ARG A 32 -8.75 -17.04 3.76
CA ARG A 32 -9.55 -16.02 4.45
C ARG A 32 -8.66 -15.08 5.27
N TRP A 33 -9.09 -13.84 5.44
CA TRP A 33 -8.41 -12.88 6.33
C TRP A 33 -8.60 -13.19 7.81
N GLU A 34 -9.67 -13.90 8.18
CA GLU A 34 -9.95 -14.40 9.54
C GLU A 34 -8.89 -15.40 10.04
N ASP A 35 -8.15 -16.03 9.12
CA ASP A 35 -7.11 -17.01 9.43
C ASP A 35 -5.75 -16.34 9.78
N VAL A 36 -5.65 -15.00 9.68
CA VAL A 36 -4.45 -14.24 10.07
C VAL A 36 -4.51 -13.92 11.57
N PRO A 37 -3.55 -14.40 12.39
CA PRO A 37 -3.54 -14.12 13.82
C PRO A 37 -3.11 -12.67 14.11
N VAL A 38 -3.48 -12.18 15.30
CA VAL A 38 -2.95 -10.90 15.81
C VAL A 38 -1.54 -11.14 16.34
N PHE A 39 -0.53 -10.55 15.70
CA PHE A 39 0.87 -10.67 16.11
C PHE A 39 1.20 -9.72 17.27
N GLU A 40 2.03 -10.19 18.21
CA GLU A 40 2.56 -9.33 19.29
C GLU A 40 3.86 -8.63 18.90
N SER A 41 4.51 -9.05 17.80
CA SER A 41 5.74 -8.44 17.29
C SER A 41 5.96 -8.61 15.78
N GLU A 42 6.69 -7.66 15.16
CA GLU A 42 7.09 -7.71 13.74
C GLU A 42 7.93 -8.97 13.41
N ALA A 43 8.68 -9.51 14.38
CA ALA A 43 9.49 -10.71 14.20
C ALA A 43 8.63 -11.98 14.07
N GLU A 44 7.51 -12.03 14.79
CA GLU A 44 6.52 -13.11 14.70
C GLU A 44 5.78 -13.05 13.35
N GLU A 45 5.35 -11.85 12.95
CA GLU A 45 4.73 -11.60 11.64
C GLU A 45 5.66 -12.02 10.49
N ALA A 46 6.94 -11.64 10.54
CA ALA A 46 7.92 -12.02 9.53
C ALA A 46 8.14 -13.55 9.46
N ALA A 47 8.10 -14.25 10.59
CA ALA A 47 8.21 -15.72 10.65
C ALA A 47 6.92 -16.44 10.22
N PHE A 48 5.77 -15.77 10.27
CA PHE A 48 4.51 -16.23 9.70
C PHE A 48 4.52 -16.11 8.17
N TRP A 49 4.77 -14.92 7.62
CA TRP A 49 4.78 -14.70 6.16
C TRP A 49 5.88 -15.46 5.40
N GLN A 50 6.94 -15.93 6.07
CA GLN A 50 7.92 -16.84 5.47
C GLN A 50 7.37 -18.25 5.18
N ARG A 51 6.35 -18.70 5.93
CA ARG A 51 5.74 -20.04 5.84
C ARG A 51 4.33 -20.02 5.26
N THR A 52 3.74 -18.84 5.15
CA THR A 52 2.35 -18.64 4.77
C THR A 52 2.25 -17.81 3.49
N ARG A 53 1.39 -18.22 2.55
CA ARG A 53 1.05 -17.47 1.33
C ARG A 53 -0.45 -17.18 1.29
N LEU A 54 -0.83 -16.08 0.65
CA LEU A 54 -2.23 -15.78 0.35
C LEU A 54 -2.70 -16.62 -0.84
N ASP A 55 -3.93 -17.12 -0.79
CA ASP A 55 -4.59 -17.69 -1.96
C ASP A 55 -4.79 -16.64 -3.05
N LEU A 56 -4.69 -17.04 -4.32
CA LEU A 56 -4.85 -16.13 -5.44
C LEU A 56 -6.23 -15.46 -5.46
N ARG A 57 -7.29 -16.14 -4.99
CA ARG A 57 -8.64 -15.57 -4.93
C ARG A 57 -8.82 -14.60 -3.76
N LEU A 58 -8.10 -14.81 -2.66
CA LEU A 58 -8.07 -13.88 -1.53
C LEU A 58 -7.32 -12.60 -1.92
N MET A 59 -6.21 -12.75 -2.66
CA MET A 59 -5.46 -11.64 -3.23
C MET A 59 -6.31 -10.87 -4.25
N ASP A 60 -6.98 -11.56 -5.18
CA ASP A 60 -7.89 -10.95 -6.17
C ASP A 60 -9.07 -10.22 -5.50
N ALA A 61 -9.67 -10.79 -4.46
CA ALA A 61 -10.71 -10.14 -3.67
C ALA A 61 -10.21 -8.86 -2.96
N SER A 62 -8.98 -8.86 -2.42
CA SER A 62 -8.39 -7.64 -1.83
C SER A 62 -8.07 -6.55 -2.87
N VAL A 63 -7.89 -6.92 -4.14
CA VAL A 63 -7.78 -5.98 -5.26
C VAL A 63 -9.16 -5.52 -5.74
N ALA A 64 -10.21 -6.34 -5.62
CA ALA A 64 -11.57 -5.99 -5.98
C ALA A 64 -12.18 -4.90 -5.07
N ASP A 65 -11.93 -4.93 -3.76
CA ASP A 65 -12.29 -3.80 -2.87
C ASP A 65 -11.55 -2.51 -3.25
N ALA A 66 -10.32 -2.62 -3.77
CA ALA A 66 -9.60 -1.47 -4.34
C ALA A 66 -10.09 -1.06 -5.74
N ALA A 67 -10.87 -1.90 -6.43
CA ALA A 67 -11.52 -1.56 -7.70
C ALA A 67 -12.82 -0.74 -7.50
N GLU A 68 -13.37 -0.68 -6.27
CA GLU A 68 -14.35 0.35 -5.89
C GLU A 68 -13.75 1.76 -5.75
N VAL A 69 -12.46 1.95 -6.08
CA VAL A 69 -11.93 3.28 -6.47
C VAL A 69 -12.55 3.68 -7.81
N SER A 70 -13.80 4.13 -7.72
CA SER A 70 -14.71 4.50 -8.81
C SER A 70 -13.99 5.14 -9.99
N GLU A 71 -14.00 4.45 -11.14
CA GLU A 71 -13.45 4.96 -12.38
C GLU A 71 -14.09 6.30 -12.75
N SER A 72 -13.33 7.39 -12.64
CA SER A 72 -13.89 8.73 -12.82
C SER A 72 -14.11 9.04 -14.31
N VAL A 73 -15.38 8.97 -14.75
CA VAL A 73 -15.78 9.36 -16.11
C VAL A 73 -15.58 10.87 -16.30
N THR A 74 -14.88 11.25 -17.38
CA THR A 74 -14.68 12.66 -17.74
C THR A 74 -15.92 13.21 -18.44
N ILE A 75 -16.52 14.26 -17.88
CA ILE A 75 -17.68 14.97 -18.46
C ILE A 75 -17.31 16.41 -18.84
N THR A 76 -18.02 16.97 -19.83
CA THR A 76 -17.93 18.40 -20.18
C THR A 76 -19.16 19.15 -19.64
N LEU A 77 -18.92 20.12 -18.75
CA LEU A 77 -19.96 20.97 -18.16
C LEU A 77 -19.68 22.44 -18.46
N ARG A 78 -20.70 23.19 -18.91
CA ARG A 78 -20.62 24.64 -19.12
C ARG A 78 -21.02 25.39 -17.85
N ILE A 79 -20.18 26.33 -17.43
CA ILE A 79 -20.33 27.12 -16.21
C ILE A 79 -20.09 28.60 -16.55
N ASP A 80 -20.89 29.50 -15.99
CA ASP A 80 -20.69 30.95 -16.11
C ASP A 80 -19.31 31.37 -15.54
N PRO A 81 -18.54 32.23 -16.22
CA PRO A 81 -17.20 32.64 -15.76
C PRO A 81 -17.17 33.29 -14.37
N ARG A 82 -18.21 34.03 -13.97
CA ARG A 82 -18.31 34.65 -12.63
C ARG A 82 -18.60 33.58 -11.58
N MET A 83 -19.44 32.59 -11.89
CA MET A 83 -19.66 31.43 -11.03
C MET A 83 -18.36 30.64 -10.82
N LEU A 84 -17.64 30.28 -11.88
CA LEU A 84 -16.34 29.59 -11.76
C LEU A 84 -15.33 30.38 -10.93
N SER A 85 -15.28 31.70 -11.09
CA SER A 85 -14.40 32.59 -10.31
C SER A 85 -14.73 32.57 -8.82
N ARG A 86 -16.01 32.54 -8.45
CA ARG A 86 -16.47 32.39 -7.05
C ARG A 86 -16.06 31.04 -6.46
N ILE A 87 -16.23 29.95 -7.22
CA ILE A 87 -15.83 28.59 -6.79
C ILE A 87 -14.32 28.53 -6.56
N LYS A 88 -13.50 29.03 -7.49
CA LYS A 88 -12.03 29.07 -7.35
C LYS A 88 -11.58 29.84 -6.10
N ARG A 89 -12.24 30.96 -5.77
CA ARG A 89 -11.94 31.73 -4.56
C ARG A 89 -12.28 30.96 -3.27
N LEU A 90 -13.43 30.29 -3.23
CA LEU A 90 -13.85 29.46 -2.09
C LEU A 90 -12.94 28.24 -1.91
N ALA A 91 -12.59 27.56 -3.01
CA ALA A 91 -11.65 26.45 -3.00
C ALA A 91 -10.28 26.85 -2.44
N ARG A 92 -9.73 28.00 -2.89
CA ARG A 92 -8.47 28.53 -2.36
C ARG A 92 -8.55 28.87 -0.87
N SER A 93 -9.67 29.43 -0.37
CA SER A 93 -9.84 29.72 1.06
C SER A 93 -9.95 28.47 1.95
N ARG A 94 -10.24 27.31 1.36
CA ARG A 94 -10.30 26.00 2.04
C ARG A 94 -9.09 25.10 1.70
N PHE A 95 -8.05 25.65 1.06
CA PHE A 95 -6.84 24.93 0.62
C PHE A 95 -7.12 23.71 -0.30
N LEU A 96 -8.19 23.75 -1.09
CA LEU A 96 -8.63 22.67 -1.97
C LEU A 96 -8.55 23.05 -3.46
N ASN A 97 -8.43 22.04 -4.33
CA ASN A 97 -8.62 22.21 -5.76
C ASN A 97 -10.11 22.47 -6.07
N TYR A 98 -10.41 23.44 -6.93
CA TYR A 98 -11.78 23.76 -7.34
C TYR A 98 -12.50 22.59 -8.00
N GLN A 99 -11.78 21.71 -8.70
CA GLN A 99 -12.33 20.47 -9.27
C GLN A 99 -12.81 19.52 -8.16
N SER A 100 -12.00 19.31 -7.13
CA SER A 100 -12.36 18.48 -5.96
C SER A 100 -13.52 19.10 -5.16
N MET A 101 -13.51 20.43 -4.99
CA MET A 101 -14.60 21.16 -4.33
C MET A 101 -15.94 20.98 -5.07
N ILE A 102 -15.94 21.05 -6.40
CA ILE A 102 -17.15 20.80 -7.21
C ILE A 102 -17.64 19.37 -7.00
N LYS A 103 -16.75 18.37 -7.10
CA LYS A 103 -17.12 16.96 -6.88
C LYS A 103 -17.72 16.74 -5.49
N GLN A 104 -17.09 17.28 -4.44
CA GLN A 104 -17.60 17.17 -3.07
C GLN A 104 -19.01 17.79 -2.92
N TRP A 105 -19.24 19.00 -3.43
CA TRP A 105 -20.57 19.62 -3.36
C TRP A 105 -21.64 18.86 -4.15
N LEU A 106 -21.29 18.23 -5.27
CA LEU A 106 -22.23 17.35 -5.98
C LEU A 106 -22.56 16.11 -5.14
N SER A 107 -21.57 15.45 -4.53
CA SER A 107 -21.81 14.31 -3.64
C SER A 107 -22.68 14.68 -2.45
N GLU A 108 -22.37 15.78 -1.75
CA GLU A 108 -23.17 16.29 -0.62
C GLU A 108 -24.63 16.55 -1.01
N ARG A 109 -24.88 17.09 -2.22
CA ARG A 109 -26.24 17.33 -2.72
C ARG A 109 -26.95 16.07 -3.14
N MET A 110 -26.28 15.12 -3.80
CA MET A 110 -26.88 13.83 -4.14
C MET A 110 -27.29 13.06 -2.88
N GLU A 111 -26.45 13.04 -1.84
CA GLU A 111 -26.76 12.35 -0.59
C GLU A 111 -27.99 12.97 0.12
N GLN A 112 -28.12 14.31 0.10
CA GLN A 112 -29.31 15.00 0.61
C GLN A 112 -30.57 14.60 -0.16
N GLU A 113 -30.54 14.67 -1.49
CA GLU A 113 -31.67 14.31 -2.36
C GLU A 113 -32.05 12.81 -2.30
N LEU A 114 -31.12 11.92 -1.99
CA LEU A 114 -31.41 10.50 -1.73
C LEU A 114 -32.01 10.26 -0.34
N ARG A 115 -31.65 11.09 0.65
CA ARG A 115 -32.12 10.96 2.04
C ARG A 115 -33.49 11.59 2.27
N GLU A 116 -33.91 12.50 1.41
CA GLU A 116 -35.23 13.15 1.43
C GLU A 116 -36.31 12.37 0.64
N ARG A 117 -36.02 11.13 0.23
CA ARG A 117 -36.93 10.22 -0.52
C ARG A 117 -37.22 8.93 0.25
#